data_AF-A0A9X3LLW3-F1
#
_entry.id   AF-A0A9X3LLW3-F1
#
_cell.length_a   1.000
_cell.length_b   1.000
_cell.length_c   1.000
_cell.angle_alpha   90.00
_cell.angle_beta   90.00
_cell.angle_gamma   90.00
#
_symmetry.space_group_name_H-M   'P 1'
#
loop_
_entity.id
_entity.type
_entity.pdbx_description
1 polymer ?
#
loop_
_entity_poly.entity_id
_entity_poly.type
_entity_poly.pdbx_seq_one_letter_code
_entity_poly.pdbx_strand_id
1 'polypeptide(L)'
;MLKTISVIGPDARVVAECAAQLRTRVEAKTSSSTAGERFEVVEGAGPERHPDVVVAAVGHATAEDREVARAVAQAMGVVLLWPFGSDAPSSEWADTPGWVWCEDADEVCEWIRELCVDVNEWEVQARRADAERLDRVRIATRLSATRIAQEVLEDAGADRFEYLHAVFMARLRLAVLEQGVVFPALPEAQEDAPARPAAAVGSRASVVLAAAAGLAAGLGLGTMVGRLSGPVVGVIVGVLVTLAVVGARLVMLRSEALKARAAKEDAVLRQHWSAVVTEVVARLEIPPVAPRIRSLAMEAN
;
A
#
# COMPACT_ATOMS: atom_id res chain seq x y z
N MET A 1 -23.33 -2.33 25.41
CA MET A 1 -23.43 -3.81 25.50
C MET A 1 -23.17 -4.19 26.95
N LEU A 2 -23.87 -5.19 27.48
CA LEU A 2 -23.64 -5.67 28.85
C LEU A 2 -22.53 -6.73 28.77
N LYS A 3 -21.40 -6.50 29.45
CA LYS A 3 -20.29 -7.45 29.56
C LYS A 3 -20.34 -8.12 30.94
N THR A 4 -20.08 -9.42 31.03
CA THR A 4 -20.19 -10.20 32.25
C THR A 4 -18.82 -10.51 32.82
N ILE A 5 -18.61 -10.20 34.10
CA ILE A 5 -17.39 -10.52 34.85
C ILE A 5 -17.74 -11.63 35.85
N SER A 6 -17.09 -12.79 35.73
CA SER A 6 -17.20 -13.88 36.70
C SER A 6 -16.13 -13.75 37.77
N VAL A 7 -16.52 -13.73 39.04
CA VAL A 7 -15.58 -13.82 40.16
C VAL A 7 -15.59 -15.24 40.70
N ILE A 8 -14.43 -15.89 40.71
CA ILE A 8 -14.24 -17.27 41.16
C ILE A 8 -13.17 -17.35 42.25
N GLY A 9 -13.14 -18.42 43.02
CA GLY A 9 -12.15 -18.63 44.06
C GLY A 9 -12.52 -19.81 44.96
N PRO A 10 -11.56 -20.33 45.75
CA PRO A 10 -11.77 -21.50 46.60
C PRO A 10 -12.67 -21.19 47.82
N ASP A 11 -12.72 -19.94 48.29
CA ASP A 11 -13.56 -19.50 49.40
C ASP A 11 -14.73 -18.64 48.91
N ALA A 12 -15.95 -19.14 49.06
CA ALA A 12 -17.17 -18.46 48.66
C ALA A 12 -17.39 -17.09 49.35
N ARG A 13 -16.88 -16.90 50.58
CA ARG A 13 -16.98 -15.61 51.29
C ARG A 13 -16.06 -14.58 50.66
N VAL A 14 -14.81 -14.98 50.39
CA VAL A 14 -13.81 -14.13 49.72
C VAL A 14 -14.29 -13.75 48.32
N VAL A 15 -14.89 -14.68 47.58
CA VAL A 15 -15.50 -14.44 46.28
C VAL A 15 -16.64 -13.40 46.36
N ALA A 16 -17.55 -13.54 47.32
CA ALA A 16 -18.66 -12.60 47.50
C ALA A 16 -18.18 -11.19 47.86
N GLU A 17 -17.18 -11.07 48.75
CA GLU A 17 -16.58 -9.78 49.13
C GLU A 17 -15.83 -9.13 47.96
N CYS A 18 -15.04 -9.91 47.23
CA CYS A 18 -14.35 -9.49 46.02
C CYS A 18 -15.35 -9.00 44.95
N ALA A 19 -16.41 -9.77 44.70
CA ALA A 19 -17.47 -9.41 43.76
C ALA A 19 -18.20 -8.13 44.17
N ALA A 20 -18.47 -7.93 45.47
CA ALA A 20 -19.09 -6.71 45.97
C ALA A 20 -18.18 -5.48 45.79
N GLN A 21 -16.88 -5.63 46.05
CA GLN A 21 -15.92 -4.54 45.85
C GLN A 21 -15.77 -4.18 44.37
N LEU A 22 -15.64 -5.19 43.50
CA LEU A 22 -15.61 -5.01 42.04
C LEU A 22 -16.87 -4.32 41.52
N ARG A 23 -18.05 -4.77 41.95
CA ARG A 23 -19.33 -4.17 41.55
C ARG A 23 -19.37 -2.68 41.87
N THR A 24 -18.97 -2.31 43.09
CA THR A 24 -18.93 -0.91 43.53
C THR A 24 -17.95 -0.06 42.69
N ARG A 25 -16.75 -0.59 42.42
CA ARG A 25 -15.69 0.09 41.66
C ARG A 25 -16.07 0.27 40.20
N VAL A 26 -16.63 -0.77 39.59
CA VAL A 26 -17.04 -0.76 38.19
C VAL A 26 -18.23 0.16 37.98
N GLU A 27 -19.24 0.15 38.87
CA GLU A 27 -20.36 1.10 38.83
C GLU A 27 -19.91 2.57 38.97
N ALA A 28 -18.97 2.84 39.89
CA ALA A 28 -18.41 4.17 40.09
C ALA A 28 -17.66 4.67 38.84
N LYS A 29 -16.90 3.78 38.18
CA LYS A 29 -16.15 4.09 36.96
C LYS A 29 -17.03 4.12 35.70
N THR A 30 -18.12 3.35 35.64
CA THR A 30 -19.10 3.41 34.54
C THR A 30 -19.91 4.70 34.60
N SER A 31 -20.17 5.23 35.80
CA SER A 31 -20.86 6.52 35.97
C SER A 31 -20.04 7.73 35.48
N SER A 32 -18.72 7.60 35.35
CA SER A 32 -17.83 8.64 34.80
C SER A 32 -17.41 8.39 33.35
N SER A 33 -17.65 7.20 32.80
CA SER A 33 -17.31 6.84 31.43
C SER A 33 -18.43 7.21 30.46
N THR A 34 -18.11 8.01 29.45
CA THR A 34 -19.00 8.36 28.34
C THR A 34 -19.24 7.23 27.34
N ALA A 35 -18.55 6.08 27.48
CA ALA A 35 -18.53 5.00 26.48
C ALA A 35 -19.74 4.04 26.54
N GLY A 36 -20.65 4.16 27.51
CA GLY A 36 -21.87 3.33 27.55
C GLY A 36 -21.65 1.83 27.81
N GLU A 37 -20.44 1.44 28.20
CA GLU A 37 -20.12 0.07 28.61
C GLU A 37 -20.72 -0.22 29.99
N ARG A 38 -21.56 -1.25 30.06
CA ARG A 38 -22.13 -1.74 31.32
C ARG A 38 -21.52 -3.09 31.62
N PHE A 39 -21.10 -3.28 32.86
CA PHE A 39 -20.55 -4.53 33.34
C PHE A 39 -21.48 -5.13 34.38
N GLU A 40 -21.71 -6.44 34.31
CA GLU A 40 -22.42 -7.21 35.32
C GLU A 40 -21.41 -8.11 36.04
N VAL A 41 -21.30 -7.97 37.36
CA VAL A 41 -20.41 -8.81 38.18
C VAL A 41 -21.22 -9.95 38.79
N VAL A 42 -20.87 -11.18 38.42
CA VAL A 42 -21.54 -12.41 38.82
C VAL A 42 -20.57 -13.30 39.60
N GLU A 43 -21.04 -13.85 40.71
CA GLU A 43 -20.27 -14.79 41.53
C GLU A 43 -20.35 -16.20 40.93
N GLY A 44 -19.20 -16.83 40.71
CA GLY A 44 -19.11 -18.23 40.34
C GLY A 44 -19.79 -18.59 39.01
N ALA A 45 -19.89 -17.65 38.05
CA ALA A 45 -20.47 -17.96 36.75
C ALA A 45 -19.60 -19.00 36.03
N GLY A 46 -20.19 -20.15 35.73
CA GLY A 46 -19.55 -21.23 34.99
C GLY A 46 -19.49 -20.96 33.49
N PRO A 47 -18.81 -21.85 32.72
CA PRO A 47 -18.64 -21.71 31.28
C PRO A 47 -19.95 -21.54 30.50
N GLU A 48 -21.05 -22.12 31.01
CA GLU A 48 -22.39 -22.04 30.41
C GLU A 48 -22.98 -20.62 30.38
N ARG A 49 -22.45 -19.71 31.20
CA ARG A 49 -22.86 -18.29 31.19
C ARG A 49 -21.99 -17.42 30.29
N HIS A 50 -20.96 -17.99 29.66
CA HIS A 50 -20.04 -17.29 28.75
C HIS A 50 -19.57 -15.93 29.29
N PRO A 51 -18.90 -15.89 30.47
CA PRO A 51 -18.40 -14.63 31.01
C PRO A 51 -17.37 -14.01 30.06
N ASP A 52 -17.38 -12.69 29.89
CA ASP A 52 -16.39 -11.98 29.05
C ASP A 52 -15.02 -11.92 29.74
N VAL A 53 -14.99 -11.85 31.07
CA VAL A 53 -13.77 -11.82 31.89
C VAL A 53 -13.94 -12.69 33.13
N VAL A 54 -12.87 -13.38 33.52
CA VAL A 54 -12.82 -14.12 34.79
C VAL A 54 -11.75 -13.52 35.70
N VAL A 55 -12.18 -13.18 36.93
CA VAL A 55 -11.32 -12.74 38.03
C VAL A 55 -11.30 -13.83 39.08
N ALA A 56 -10.11 -14.37 39.37
CA ALA A 56 -9.90 -15.32 40.44
C ALA A 56 -9.43 -14.58 41.70
N ALA A 57 -10.26 -14.62 42.75
CA ALA A 57 -9.86 -14.23 44.09
C ALA A 57 -8.99 -15.37 44.67
N VAL A 58 -7.71 -15.08 44.87
CA VAL A 58 -6.68 -16.07 45.19
C VAL A 58 -5.98 -15.79 46.51
N GLY A 59 -5.36 -16.83 47.08
CA GLY A 59 -4.44 -16.72 48.21
C GLY A 59 -3.10 -17.36 47.88
N HIS A 60 -2.46 -17.96 48.89
CA HIS A 60 -1.24 -18.74 48.68
C HIS A 60 -1.47 -19.88 47.68
N ALA A 61 -0.54 -20.07 46.75
CA ALA A 61 -0.76 -20.95 45.61
C ALA A 61 -0.63 -22.43 45.99
N THR A 62 -1.77 -23.13 46.06
CA THR A 62 -1.78 -24.59 46.14
C THR A 62 -1.68 -25.24 44.76
N ALA A 63 -1.47 -26.56 44.71
CA ALA A 63 -1.48 -27.29 43.44
C ALA A 63 -2.87 -27.25 42.78
N GLU A 64 -3.94 -27.39 43.57
CA GLU A 64 -5.33 -27.39 43.11
C GLU A 64 -5.72 -26.02 42.55
N ASP A 65 -5.35 -24.93 43.23
CA ASP A 65 -5.66 -23.56 42.76
C ASP A 65 -5.00 -23.25 41.42
N ARG A 66 -3.77 -23.73 41.21
CA ARG A 66 -3.06 -23.59 39.94
C ARG A 66 -3.70 -24.43 38.82
N GLU A 67 -4.25 -25.59 39.14
CA GLU A 67 -5.00 -26.41 38.16
C GLU A 67 -6.30 -25.71 37.72
N VAL A 68 -7.02 -25.10 38.66
CA VAL A 68 -8.21 -24.30 38.36
C VAL A 68 -7.86 -23.09 37.48
N ALA A 69 -6.86 -22.31 37.87
CA ALA A 69 -6.41 -21.15 37.08
C ALA A 69 -5.94 -21.55 35.67
N ARG A 70 -5.28 -22.71 35.54
CA ARG A 70 -4.89 -23.27 34.24
C ARG A 70 -6.10 -23.62 33.39
N ALA A 71 -7.08 -24.33 33.95
CA ALA A 71 -8.29 -24.71 33.23
C ALA A 71 -9.08 -23.49 32.76
N VAL A 72 -9.19 -22.47 33.61
CA VAL A 72 -9.85 -21.20 33.28
C VAL A 72 -9.10 -20.46 32.18
N ALA A 73 -7.77 -20.31 32.30
CA ALA A 73 -6.97 -19.66 31.26
C ALA A 73 -7.01 -20.40 29.92
N GLN A 74 -7.10 -21.73 29.93
CA GLN A 74 -7.26 -22.52 28.69
C GLN A 74 -8.64 -22.32 28.04
N ALA A 75 -9.69 -22.13 28.83
CA ALA A 75 -11.04 -21.92 28.33
C ALA A 75 -11.29 -20.46 27.88
N MET A 76 -10.76 -19.50 28.65
CA MET A 76 -11.04 -18.06 28.49
C MET A 76 -9.91 -17.29 27.81
N GLY A 77 -8.74 -17.91 27.62
CA GLY A 77 -7.52 -17.27 27.14
C GLY A 77 -6.74 -16.52 28.22
N VAL A 78 -7.42 -15.79 29.11
CA VAL A 78 -6.81 -15.01 30.20
C VAL A 78 -7.58 -15.15 31.52
N VAL A 79 -6.87 -15.19 32.64
CA VAL A 79 -7.42 -15.10 34.00
C VAL A 79 -6.70 -14.00 34.79
N LEU A 80 -7.47 -13.13 35.45
CA LEU A 80 -6.95 -12.11 36.34
C LEU A 80 -6.86 -12.69 37.76
N LEU A 81 -5.66 -12.77 38.32
CA LEU A 81 -5.39 -13.29 39.66
C LEU A 81 -5.27 -12.11 40.62
N TRP A 82 -6.16 -12.05 41.61
CA TRP A 82 -6.15 -10.98 42.61
C TRP A 82 -6.03 -11.58 44.02
N PRO A 83 -4.93 -11.33 44.78
CA PRO A 83 -4.74 -11.77 46.16
C PRO A 83 -5.66 -11.03 47.16
N PHE A 84 -6.96 -11.05 46.92
CA PHE A 84 -7.93 -10.28 47.69
C PHE A 84 -7.93 -10.71 49.17
N GLY A 85 -7.46 -9.83 50.05
CA GLY A 85 -7.36 -10.11 51.48
C GLY A 85 -6.24 -11.09 51.87
N SER A 86 -5.31 -11.38 50.95
CA SER A 86 -4.16 -12.27 51.17
C SER A 86 -2.84 -11.52 50.99
N ASP A 87 -1.81 -11.94 51.72
CA ASP A 87 -0.42 -11.52 51.57
C ASP A 87 0.39 -12.42 50.63
N ALA A 88 -0.28 -13.26 49.84
CA ALA A 88 0.36 -14.15 48.89
C ALA A 88 1.19 -13.38 47.86
N PRO A 89 2.49 -13.70 47.70
CA PRO A 89 3.33 -13.05 46.71
C PRO A 89 3.04 -13.59 45.30
N SER A 90 3.15 -12.73 44.29
CA SER A 90 2.96 -13.10 42.88
C SER A 90 3.86 -14.26 42.41
N SER A 91 5.05 -14.39 43.01
CA SER A 91 6.03 -15.43 42.68
C SER A 91 5.52 -16.86 42.92
N GLU A 92 4.52 -17.06 43.80
CA GLU A 92 3.93 -18.37 44.06
C GLU A 92 3.08 -18.91 42.90
N TRP A 93 2.56 -17.99 42.07
CA TRP A 93 1.72 -18.30 40.92
C TRP A 93 2.53 -18.51 39.64
N ALA A 94 3.80 -18.07 39.61
CA ALA A 94 4.72 -18.13 38.48
C ALA A 94 4.21 -17.42 37.21
N ASP A 95 5.12 -16.94 36.36
CA ASP A 95 4.78 -16.31 35.08
C ASP A 95 4.30 -17.36 34.07
N THR A 96 3.02 -17.72 34.17
CA THR A 96 2.33 -18.65 33.27
C THR A 96 1.60 -17.84 32.19
N PRO A 97 1.76 -18.18 30.89
CA PRO A 97 1.03 -17.49 29.82
C PRO A 97 -0.49 -17.52 30.04
N GLY A 98 -1.13 -16.37 29.91
CA GLY A 98 -2.57 -16.19 30.14
C GLY A 98 -2.95 -15.89 31.60
N TRP A 99 -1.99 -15.81 32.51
CA TRP A 99 -2.23 -15.38 33.89
C TRP A 99 -1.74 -13.95 34.07
N VAL A 100 -2.59 -13.11 34.65
CA VAL A 100 -2.24 -11.72 34.94
C VAL A 100 -2.44 -11.51 36.43
N TRP A 101 -1.35 -11.22 37.13
CA TRP A 101 -1.42 -10.85 38.55
C TRP A 101 -1.83 -9.39 38.68
N CYS A 102 -2.79 -9.11 39.55
CA CYS A 102 -3.24 -7.75 39.85
C CYS A 102 -3.06 -7.48 41.34
N GLU A 103 -2.37 -6.39 41.70
CA GLU A 103 -2.12 -6.04 43.11
C GLU A 103 -3.36 -5.49 43.79
N ASP A 104 -4.23 -4.79 43.05
CA ASP A 104 -5.42 -4.16 43.61
C ASP A 104 -6.64 -4.15 42.65
N ALA A 105 -7.76 -3.70 43.20
CA ALA A 105 -9.03 -3.61 42.47
C ALA A 105 -8.99 -2.63 41.29
N ASP A 106 -8.13 -1.61 41.33
CA ASP A 106 -8.02 -0.63 40.25
C ASP A 106 -7.29 -1.23 39.05
N GLU A 107 -6.21 -1.97 39.29
CA GLU A 107 -5.48 -2.71 38.27
C GLU A 107 -6.37 -3.79 37.61
N VAL A 108 -7.16 -4.53 38.41
CA VAL A 108 -8.17 -5.46 37.86
C VAL A 108 -9.15 -4.73 36.93
N CYS A 109 -9.63 -3.55 37.33
CA CYS A 109 -10.54 -2.75 36.51
C CYS A 109 -9.89 -2.21 35.22
N GLU A 110 -8.59 -1.92 35.24
CA GLU A 110 -7.84 -1.51 34.05
C GLU A 110 -7.72 -2.66 33.07
N TRP A 111 -7.30 -3.83 33.55
CA TRP A 111 -7.23 -5.05 32.73
C TRP A 111 -8.58 -5.47 32.16
N ILE A 112 -9.67 -5.39 32.94
CA ILE A 112 -11.02 -5.66 32.43
C ILE A 112 -11.31 -4.79 31.20
N ARG A 113 -10.94 -3.50 31.22
CA ARG A 113 -11.19 -2.61 30.07
C ARG A 113 -10.31 -2.94 28.88
N GLU A 114 -9.05 -3.28 29.10
CA GLU A 114 -8.12 -3.63 28.03
C GLU A 114 -8.48 -4.97 27.37
N LEU A 115 -8.88 -5.96 28.17
CA LEU A 115 -9.22 -7.31 27.71
C LEU A 115 -10.62 -7.37 27.09
N CYS A 116 -11.55 -6.56 27.57
CA CYS A 116 -12.87 -6.44 26.97
C CYS A 116 -12.82 -5.65 25.66
N VAL A 117 -12.23 -6.25 24.63
CA VAL A 117 -12.14 -5.68 23.28
C VAL A 117 -13.54 -5.30 22.77
N ASP A 118 -13.78 -4.00 22.54
CA ASP A 118 -14.98 -3.57 21.83
C ASP A 118 -14.82 -3.91 20.34
N VAL A 119 -15.47 -5.00 19.93
CA VAL A 119 -15.51 -5.46 18.54
C VAL A 119 -15.99 -4.35 17.59
N ASN A 120 -16.87 -3.44 18.04
CA ASN A 120 -17.31 -2.31 17.22
C ASN A 120 -16.20 -1.29 17.03
N GLU A 121 -15.46 -0.96 18.09
CA GLU A 121 -14.32 -0.06 17.99
C GLU A 121 -13.22 -0.64 17.10
N TRP A 122 -12.92 -1.93 17.28
CA TRP A 122 -11.99 -2.65 16.40
C TRP A 122 -12.45 -2.69 14.95
N GLU A 123 -13.74 -2.89 14.68
CA GLU A 123 -14.29 -2.82 13.32
C GLU A 123 -14.10 -1.42 12.73
N VAL A 124 -14.35 -0.35 13.50
CA VAL A 124 -14.15 1.03 13.06
C VAL A 124 -12.68 1.31 12.75
N GLN A 125 -11.76 0.89 13.63
CA GLN A 125 -10.31 1.05 13.41
C GLN A 125 -9.83 0.23 12.20
N ALA A 126 -10.35 -0.99 12.03
CA ALA A 126 -10.04 -1.82 10.88
C ALA A 126 -10.54 -1.20 9.57
N ARG A 127 -11.75 -0.64 9.54
CA ARG A 127 -12.27 0.10 8.37
C ARG A 127 -11.41 1.31 8.04
N ARG A 128 -10.95 2.04 9.06
CA ARG A 128 -10.03 3.16 8.88
C ARG A 128 -8.69 2.69 8.29
N ALA A 129 -8.11 1.64 8.85
CA ALA A 129 -6.86 1.07 8.37
C ALA A 129 -6.97 0.53 6.93
N ASP A 130 -8.11 -0.08 6.57
CA ASP A 130 -8.42 -0.54 5.21
C ASP A 130 -8.46 0.65 4.23
N ALA A 131 -9.12 1.75 4.61
CA ALA A 131 -9.18 2.97 3.80
C ALA A 131 -7.79 3.60 3.62
N GLU A 132 -7.02 3.72 4.70
CA GLU A 132 -5.65 4.26 4.64
C GLU A 132 -4.72 3.36 3.81
N ARG A 133 -4.89 2.04 3.87
CA ARG A 133 -4.14 1.08 3.04
C ARG A 133 -4.43 1.29 1.56
N LEU A 134 -5.72 1.44 1.20
CA LEU A 134 -6.12 1.71 -0.18
C LEU A 134 -5.44 2.97 -0.73
N ASP A 135 -5.46 4.05 0.03
CA ASP A 135 -4.85 5.31 -0.40
C ASP A 135 -3.32 5.21 -0.53
N ARG A 136 -2.64 4.53 0.42
CA ARG A 136 -1.20 4.27 0.32
C ARG A 136 -0.83 3.49 -0.94
N VAL A 137 -1.59 2.44 -1.27
CA VAL A 137 -1.35 1.64 -2.48
C VAL A 137 -1.57 2.49 -3.73
N ARG A 138 -2.66 3.27 -3.80
CA ARG A 138 -2.94 4.15 -4.95
C ARG A 138 -1.81 5.15 -5.18
N ILE A 139 -1.27 5.75 -4.13
CA ILE A 139 -0.13 6.68 -4.20
C ILE A 139 1.13 5.94 -4.68
N ALA A 140 1.44 4.79 -4.10
CA ALA A 140 2.60 3.97 -4.47
C ALA A 140 2.55 3.55 -5.95
N THR A 141 1.39 3.11 -6.43
CA THR A 141 1.18 2.75 -7.85
C THR A 141 1.41 3.94 -8.77
N ARG A 142 0.90 5.14 -8.44
CA ARG A 142 1.13 6.36 -9.23
C ARG A 142 2.60 6.74 -9.31
N LEU A 143 3.32 6.69 -8.19
CA LEU A 143 4.74 7.01 -8.12
C LEU A 143 5.58 6.01 -8.93
N SER A 144 5.32 4.71 -8.76
CA SER A 144 5.98 3.66 -9.54
C SER A 144 5.67 3.78 -11.03
N ALA A 145 4.43 4.06 -11.42
CA ALA A 145 4.08 4.22 -12.83
C ALA A 145 4.78 5.42 -13.48
N THR A 146 4.91 6.53 -12.74
CA THR A 146 5.64 7.72 -13.23
C THR A 146 7.11 7.42 -13.46
N ARG A 147 7.74 6.71 -12.51
CA ARG A 147 9.13 6.25 -12.61
C ARG A 147 9.32 5.28 -13.78
N ILE A 148 8.46 4.26 -13.90
CA ILE A 148 8.49 3.29 -15.00
C ILE A 148 8.34 4.00 -16.35
N ALA A 149 7.41 4.94 -16.48
CA ALA A 149 7.21 5.69 -17.71
C ALA A 149 8.47 6.47 -18.13
N GLN A 150 9.20 7.06 -17.17
CA GLN A 150 10.46 7.75 -17.43
C GLN A 150 11.54 6.76 -17.89
N GLU A 151 11.79 5.70 -17.12
CA GLU A 151 12.80 4.68 -17.42
C GLU A 151 12.57 4.00 -18.79
N VAL A 152 11.31 3.69 -19.12
CA VAL A 152 10.95 3.01 -20.37
C VAL A 152 11.20 3.92 -21.59
N LEU A 153 10.95 5.22 -21.47
CA LEU A 153 11.18 6.15 -22.59
C LEU A 153 12.66 6.40 -22.89
N GLU A 154 13.56 6.11 -21.95
CA GLU A 154 15.00 6.27 -22.14
C GLU A 154 15.62 5.17 -23.02
N ASP A 155 14.90 4.06 -23.27
CA ASP A 155 15.38 2.94 -24.08
C ASP A 155 15.21 3.20 -25.60
N ALA A 156 16.27 2.93 -26.38
CA ALA A 156 16.41 3.35 -27.78
C ALA A 156 16.57 2.14 -28.74
N GLY A 157 15.52 1.83 -29.50
CA GLY A 157 15.53 0.77 -30.53
C GLY A 157 14.61 1.08 -31.74
N ALA A 158 14.75 0.32 -32.83
CA ALA A 158 13.76 0.30 -33.91
C ALA A 158 12.55 -0.55 -33.47
N ASP A 159 11.32 -0.22 -33.93
CA ASP A 159 10.05 -0.77 -33.40
C ASP A 159 9.77 -0.45 -31.92
N ARG A 160 10.25 0.73 -31.50
CA ARG A 160 10.14 1.29 -30.16
C ARG A 160 8.70 1.38 -29.65
N PHE A 161 7.74 1.81 -30.47
CA PHE A 161 6.46 2.31 -29.96
C PHE A 161 5.62 1.23 -29.25
N GLU A 162 5.32 0.13 -29.93
CA GLU A 162 4.54 -0.99 -29.39
C GLU A 162 5.31 -1.74 -28.30
N TYR A 163 6.63 -1.90 -28.48
CA TYR A 163 7.51 -2.51 -27.49
C TYR A 163 7.53 -1.73 -26.16
N LEU A 164 7.70 -0.40 -26.21
CA LEU A 164 7.70 0.44 -25.02
C LEU A 164 6.38 0.35 -24.27
N HIS A 165 5.25 0.33 -24.99
CA HIS A 165 3.94 0.15 -24.37
C HIS A 165 3.83 -1.22 -23.67
N ALA A 166 4.25 -2.31 -24.33
CA ALA A 166 4.25 -3.64 -23.72
C ALA A 166 5.13 -3.75 -22.47
N VAL A 167 6.34 -3.16 -22.51
CA VAL A 167 7.26 -3.12 -21.35
C VAL A 167 6.68 -2.30 -20.21
N PHE A 168 6.09 -1.13 -20.51
CA PHE A 168 5.41 -0.32 -19.51
C PHE A 168 4.29 -1.11 -18.82
N MET A 169 3.42 -1.78 -19.59
CA MET A 169 2.31 -2.58 -19.06
C MET A 169 2.80 -3.75 -18.20
N ALA A 170 3.84 -4.47 -18.65
CA ALA A 170 4.43 -5.56 -17.87
C ALA A 170 5.02 -5.08 -16.53
N ARG A 171 5.76 -3.97 -16.54
CA ARG A 171 6.34 -3.39 -15.32
C ARG A 171 5.28 -2.80 -14.40
N LEU A 172 4.23 -2.19 -14.95
CA LEU A 172 3.10 -1.68 -14.16
C LEU A 172 2.36 -2.82 -13.46
N ARG A 173 2.11 -3.93 -14.17
CA ARG A 173 1.51 -5.14 -13.59
C ARG A 173 2.35 -5.67 -12.42
N LEU A 174 3.66 -5.79 -12.62
CA LEU A 174 4.56 -6.22 -11.55
C LEU A 174 4.52 -5.27 -10.35
N ALA A 175 4.59 -3.95 -10.59
CA ALA A 175 4.56 -2.95 -9.52
C ALA A 175 3.26 -2.96 -8.71
N VAL A 176 2.11 -3.28 -9.33
CA VAL A 176 0.83 -3.46 -8.62
C VAL A 176 0.84 -4.74 -7.79
N LEU A 177 1.36 -5.84 -8.34
CA LEU A 177 1.47 -7.12 -7.63
C LEU A 177 2.41 -7.04 -6.43
N GLU A 178 3.50 -6.27 -6.50
CA GLU A 178 4.42 -6.01 -5.38
C GLU A 178 3.73 -5.29 -4.20
N GLN A 179 2.63 -4.57 -4.44
CA GLN A 179 1.81 -4.00 -3.37
C GLN A 179 0.84 -5.02 -2.74
N GLY A 180 0.87 -6.28 -3.20
CA GLY A 180 -0.01 -7.36 -2.74
C GLY A 180 -1.45 -7.20 -3.21
N VAL A 181 -1.68 -6.56 -4.37
CA VAL A 181 -3.00 -6.32 -4.95
C VAL A 181 -3.09 -6.94 -6.34
N VAL A 182 -4.25 -7.52 -6.66
CA VAL A 182 -4.51 -8.09 -7.98
C VAL A 182 -4.61 -6.96 -9.01
N PHE A 183 -4.00 -7.15 -10.18
CA PHE A 183 -4.10 -6.16 -11.25
C PHE A 183 -5.55 -6.10 -11.78
N PRO A 184 -6.16 -4.90 -11.85
CA PRO A 184 -7.56 -4.77 -12.26
C PRO A 184 -7.73 -5.06 -13.75
N ALA A 185 -8.90 -5.58 -14.13
CA ALA A 185 -9.27 -5.73 -15.53
C ALA A 185 -9.46 -4.35 -16.18
N LEU A 186 -8.68 -4.08 -17.22
CA LEU A 186 -8.74 -2.83 -17.97
C LEU A 186 -9.66 -3.00 -19.19
N PRO A 187 -10.30 -1.93 -19.67
CA PRO A 187 -10.99 -1.97 -20.95
C PRO A 187 -9.98 -2.16 -22.09
N GLU A 188 -10.38 -2.84 -23.17
CA GLU A 188 -9.50 -3.18 -24.31
C GLU A 188 -8.78 -1.96 -24.90
N ALA A 189 -9.44 -0.80 -24.93
CA ALA A 189 -8.87 0.46 -25.42
C ALA A 189 -7.67 0.99 -24.61
N GLN A 190 -7.45 0.47 -23.39
CA GLN A 190 -6.34 0.79 -22.50
C GLN A 190 -5.31 -0.35 -22.41
N GLU A 191 -5.68 -1.55 -22.85
CA GLU A 191 -4.76 -2.70 -22.93
C GLU A 191 -3.95 -2.70 -24.22
N ASP A 192 -4.55 -2.21 -25.31
CA ASP A 192 -3.89 -2.12 -26.61
C ASP A 192 -3.04 -0.86 -26.75
N ALA A 193 -1.95 -0.98 -27.51
CA ALA A 193 -1.09 0.16 -27.81
C ALA A 193 -1.88 1.25 -28.57
N PRO A 194 -1.69 2.54 -28.21
CA PRO A 194 -2.40 3.63 -28.86
C PRO A 194 -2.07 3.73 -30.36
N ALA A 195 -2.95 4.35 -31.15
CA ALA A 195 -2.69 4.54 -32.57
C ALA A 195 -1.43 5.39 -32.80
N ARG A 196 -0.48 4.87 -33.61
CA ARG A 196 0.77 5.57 -33.92
C ARG A 196 0.50 6.88 -34.67
N PRO A 197 1.11 8.01 -34.27
CA PRO A 197 0.89 9.27 -34.96
C PRO A 197 1.41 9.21 -36.41
N ALA A 198 0.58 9.67 -37.35
CA ALA A 198 0.94 9.69 -38.77
C ALA A 198 2.17 10.57 -39.02
N ALA A 199 3.15 10.04 -39.74
CA ALA A 199 4.31 10.83 -40.15
C ALA A 199 3.87 11.91 -41.12
N ALA A 200 4.04 13.18 -40.75
CA ALA A 200 3.87 14.29 -41.68
C ALA A 200 4.93 14.13 -42.79
N VAL A 201 4.49 13.74 -43.98
CA VAL A 201 5.36 13.65 -45.17
C VAL A 201 5.83 15.06 -45.48
N GLY A 202 7.09 15.35 -45.16
CA GLY A 202 7.70 16.65 -45.42
C GLY A 202 7.53 17.02 -46.90
N SER A 203 6.98 18.21 -47.15
CA SER A 203 6.75 18.73 -48.50
C SER A 203 8.05 18.72 -49.30
N ARG A 204 8.01 18.13 -50.51
CA ARG A 204 9.14 18.06 -51.47
C ARG A 204 9.81 19.43 -51.71
N ALA A 205 9.10 20.53 -51.43
CA ALA A 205 9.60 21.90 -51.52
C ALA A 205 10.82 22.20 -50.62
N SER A 206 10.94 21.58 -49.44
CA SER A 206 12.07 21.84 -48.53
C SER A 206 13.40 21.26 -49.04
N VAL A 207 13.34 20.17 -49.79
CA VAL A 207 14.49 19.51 -50.41
C VAL A 207 15.02 20.33 -51.60
N VAL A 208 14.12 20.93 -52.38
CA VAL A 208 14.48 21.78 -53.53
C VAL A 208 15.16 23.08 -53.08
N LEU A 209 14.68 23.70 -52.00
CA LEU A 209 15.29 24.92 -51.44
C LEU A 209 16.69 24.66 -50.85
N ALA A 210 16.88 23.52 -50.20
CA ALA A 210 18.20 23.11 -49.68
C ALA A 210 19.21 22.84 -50.82
N ALA A 211 18.75 22.27 -51.94
CA ALA A 211 19.57 22.06 -53.12
C ALA A 211 19.99 23.40 -53.79
N ALA A 212 19.08 24.38 -53.85
CA ALA A 212 19.36 25.70 -54.42
C ALA A 212 20.38 26.51 -53.58
N ALA A 213 20.30 26.44 -52.25
CA ALA A 213 21.25 27.11 -51.36
C ALA A 213 22.65 26.47 -51.39
N GLY A 214 22.74 25.15 -51.58
CA GLY A 214 24.02 24.44 -51.74
C GLY A 214 24.78 24.87 -52.99
N LEU A 215 24.08 25.04 -54.11
CA LEU A 215 24.67 25.49 -55.38
C LEU A 215 25.31 26.88 -55.28
N ALA A 216 24.71 27.82 -54.54
CA ALA A 216 25.25 29.17 -54.36
C ALA A 216 26.56 29.19 -53.53
N ALA A 217 26.67 28.34 -52.50
CA ALA A 217 27.87 28.25 -51.67
C ALA A 217 29.03 27.52 -52.36
N GLY A 218 28.73 26.50 -53.17
CA GLY A 218 29.71 25.74 -53.96
C GLY A 218 30.47 26.54 -55.01
N LEU A 219 29.75 27.43 -55.69
CA LEU A 219 30.31 28.31 -56.72
C LEU A 219 31.29 29.35 -56.14
N GLY A 220 31.09 29.79 -54.90
CA GLY A 220 31.96 30.76 -54.22
C GLY A 220 33.36 30.20 -53.90
N LEU A 221 33.45 28.93 -53.46
CA LEU A 221 34.73 28.30 -53.11
C LEU A 221 35.50 27.75 -54.32
N GLY A 222 34.81 27.32 -55.38
CA GLY A 222 35.45 26.80 -56.61
C GLY A 222 36.28 27.85 -57.36
N THR A 223 35.92 29.13 -57.26
CA THR A 223 36.63 30.22 -57.95
C THR A 223 37.96 30.60 -57.30
N MET A 224 38.13 30.38 -55.99
CA MET A 224 39.40 30.63 -55.29
C MET A 224 40.45 29.56 -55.59
N VAL A 225 40.05 28.28 -55.67
CA VAL A 225 40.98 27.16 -55.98
C VAL A 225 41.32 27.10 -57.47
N GLY A 226 40.38 27.47 -58.35
CA GLY A 226 40.59 27.49 -59.80
C GLY A 226 41.67 28.46 -60.29
N ARG A 227 42.07 29.44 -59.47
CA ARG A 227 43.15 30.39 -59.80
C ARG A 227 44.56 29.80 -59.65
N LEU A 228 44.74 28.76 -58.84
CA LEU A 228 46.05 28.18 -58.53
C LEU A 228 46.35 26.87 -59.27
N SER A 229 45.32 26.15 -59.73
CA SER A 229 45.46 24.77 -60.23
C SER A 229 44.74 24.51 -61.56
N GLY A 230 44.17 25.56 -62.17
CA GLY A 230 43.39 25.49 -63.40
C GLY A 230 41.87 25.41 -63.17
N PRO A 231 41.06 25.93 -64.11
CA PRO A 231 39.62 26.12 -63.93
C PRO A 231 38.86 24.80 -63.75
N VAL A 232 39.32 23.72 -64.39
CA VAL A 232 38.70 22.39 -64.30
C VAL A 232 38.82 21.81 -62.89
N VAL A 233 39.95 22.00 -62.21
CA VAL A 233 40.19 21.50 -60.85
C VAL A 233 39.32 22.25 -59.83
N GLY A 234 39.17 23.56 -59.99
CA GLY A 234 38.30 24.38 -59.13
C GLY A 234 36.82 23.98 -59.21
N VAL A 235 36.33 23.63 -60.40
CA VAL A 235 34.94 23.16 -60.61
C VAL A 235 34.71 21.81 -59.91
N ILE A 236 35.62 20.86 -60.05
CA ILE A 236 35.49 19.52 -59.43
C ILE A 236 35.46 19.63 -57.91
N VAL A 237 36.37 20.42 -57.32
CA VAL A 237 36.42 20.63 -55.86
C VAL A 237 35.16 21.34 -55.35
N GLY A 238 34.68 22.36 -56.07
CA GLY A 238 33.43 23.05 -55.72
C GLY A 238 32.21 22.13 -55.71
N VAL A 239 32.09 21.22 -56.69
CA VAL A 239 31.00 20.23 -56.76
C VAL A 239 31.07 19.24 -55.59
N LEU A 240 32.26 18.73 -55.26
CA LEU A 240 32.44 17.79 -54.15
C LEU A 240 32.08 18.42 -52.79
N VAL A 241 32.51 19.65 -52.54
CA VAL A 241 32.16 20.39 -51.31
C VAL A 241 30.65 20.62 -51.23
N THR A 242 30.01 20.96 -52.35
CA THR A 242 28.56 21.14 -52.41
C THR A 242 27.81 19.86 -52.07
N LEU A 243 28.22 18.73 -52.65
CA LEU A 243 27.63 17.43 -52.36
C LEU A 243 27.81 17.03 -50.89
N ALA A 244 28.99 17.30 -50.31
CA ALA A 244 29.25 17.04 -48.90
C ALA A 244 28.35 17.87 -47.98
N VAL A 245 28.20 19.18 -48.25
CA VAL A 245 27.33 20.07 -47.45
C VAL A 245 25.85 19.70 -47.60
N VAL A 246 25.39 19.40 -48.81
CA VAL A 246 24.01 18.94 -49.06
C VAL A 246 23.75 17.59 -48.38
N GLY A 247 24.71 16.67 -48.43
CA GLY A 247 24.64 15.37 -47.74
C GLY A 247 24.56 15.52 -46.23
N ALA A 248 25.44 16.32 -45.63
CA ALA A 248 25.42 16.61 -44.18
C ALA A 248 24.10 17.25 -43.74
N ARG A 249 23.57 18.20 -44.53
CA ARG A 249 22.30 18.87 -44.24
C ARG A 249 21.09 17.94 -44.39
N LEU A 250 21.11 17.02 -45.36
CA LEU A 250 20.10 15.97 -45.50
C LEU A 250 20.11 15.01 -44.32
N VAL A 251 21.30 14.63 -43.83
CA VAL A 251 21.44 13.80 -42.63
C VAL A 251 20.92 14.53 -41.41
N MET A 252 21.26 15.81 -41.22
CA MET A 252 20.72 16.63 -40.14
C MET A 252 19.19 16.74 -40.19
N LEU A 253 18.61 17.10 -41.34
CA LEU A 253 17.15 17.20 -41.50
C LEU A 253 16.44 15.86 -41.27
N ARG A 254 17.02 14.75 -41.73
CA ARG A 254 16.53 13.41 -41.42
C ARG A 254 16.60 13.12 -39.93
N SER A 255 17.71 13.47 -39.28
CA SER A 255 17.89 13.28 -37.83
C SER A 255 16.89 14.11 -37.02
N GLU A 256 16.63 15.36 -37.42
CA GLU A 256 15.65 16.24 -36.78
C GLU A 256 14.22 15.73 -36.99
N ALA A 257 13.89 15.25 -38.19
CA ALA A 257 12.60 14.64 -38.48
C ALA A 257 12.37 13.36 -37.66
N LEU A 258 13.41 12.52 -37.51
CA LEU A 258 13.36 11.33 -36.67
C LEU A 258 13.20 11.69 -35.18
N LYS A 259 13.95 12.67 -34.68
CA LYS A 259 13.82 13.18 -33.30
C LYS A 259 12.43 13.77 -33.05
N ALA A 260 11.90 14.55 -33.98
CA ALA A 260 10.57 15.14 -33.88
C ALA A 260 9.47 14.08 -33.92
N ARG A 261 9.64 13.02 -34.71
CA ARG A 261 8.73 11.87 -34.73
C ARG A 261 8.78 11.10 -33.40
N ALA A 262 9.98 10.80 -32.90
CA ALA A 262 10.16 10.13 -31.62
C ALA A 262 9.54 10.94 -30.46
N ALA A 263 9.73 12.27 -30.44
CA ALA A 263 9.12 13.12 -29.42
C ALA A 263 7.59 13.13 -29.47
N LYS A 264 6.98 13.07 -30.67
CA LYS A 264 5.52 12.94 -30.82
C LYS A 264 5.01 11.58 -30.36
N GLU A 265 5.72 10.53 -30.74
CA GLU A 265 5.44 9.15 -30.30
C GLU A 265 5.50 9.05 -28.76
N ASP A 266 6.53 9.62 -28.13
CA ASP A 266 6.70 9.65 -26.67
C ASP A 266 5.59 10.45 -25.97
N ALA A 267 5.17 11.58 -26.55
CA ALA A 267 4.08 12.38 -26.00
C ALA A 267 2.73 11.61 -26.01
N VAL A 268 2.44 10.90 -27.10
CA VAL A 268 1.24 10.05 -27.22
C VAL A 268 1.28 8.92 -26.21
N LEU A 269 2.42 8.24 -26.06
CA LEU A 269 2.59 7.18 -25.06
C LEU A 269 2.40 7.70 -23.64
N ARG A 270 3.00 8.85 -23.27
CA ARG A 270 2.81 9.45 -21.94
C ARG A 270 1.36 9.78 -21.65
N GLN A 271 0.64 10.34 -22.62
CA GLN A 271 -0.77 10.68 -22.48
C GLN A 271 -1.63 9.42 -22.32
N HIS A 272 -1.34 8.38 -23.08
CA HIS A 272 -2.06 7.12 -22.97
C HIS A 272 -1.75 6.41 -21.65
N TRP A 273 -0.48 6.31 -21.25
CA TRP A 273 -0.07 5.69 -19.99
C TRP A 273 -0.64 6.42 -18.77
N SER A 274 -0.77 7.75 -18.78
CA SER A 274 -1.41 8.48 -17.68
C SER A 274 -2.89 8.13 -17.56
N ALA A 275 -3.59 7.93 -18.69
CA ALA A 275 -4.96 7.43 -18.70
C ALA A 275 -5.06 6.00 -18.16
N VAL A 276 -4.17 5.11 -18.59
CA VAL A 276 -4.08 3.72 -18.08
C VAL A 276 -3.87 3.71 -16.56
N VAL A 277 -2.91 4.49 -16.05
CA VAL A 277 -2.62 4.57 -14.61
C VAL A 277 -3.82 5.10 -13.83
N THR A 278 -4.50 6.10 -14.37
CA THR A 278 -5.73 6.64 -13.76
C THR A 278 -6.81 5.57 -13.66
N GLU A 279 -7.00 4.78 -14.73
CA GLU A 279 -7.98 3.69 -14.76
C GLU A 279 -7.61 2.54 -13.81
N VAL A 280 -6.34 2.13 -13.80
CA VAL A 280 -5.82 1.13 -12.85
C VAL A 280 -6.11 1.59 -11.43
N VAL A 281 -5.71 2.81 -11.06
CA VAL A 281 -5.87 3.34 -9.70
C VAL A 281 -7.35 3.48 -9.29
N ALA A 282 -8.22 3.84 -10.23
CA ALA A 282 -9.66 3.93 -10.00
C ALA A 282 -10.29 2.56 -9.70
N ARG A 283 -9.79 1.50 -10.35
CA ARG A 283 -10.29 0.12 -10.23
C ARG A 283 -9.54 -0.75 -9.21
N LEU A 284 -8.54 -0.21 -8.52
CA LEU A 284 -7.85 -0.95 -7.46
C LEU A 284 -8.84 -1.26 -6.33
N GLU A 285 -9.12 -2.54 -6.16
CA GLU A 285 -9.87 -3.07 -5.03
C GLU A 285 -8.94 -3.89 -4.15
N ILE A 286 -8.93 -3.57 -2.86
CA ILE A 286 -8.18 -4.32 -1.84
C ILE A 286 -9.23 -5.02 -0.97
N PRO A 287 -9.19 -6.35 -0.81
CA PRO A 287 -10.10 -7.05 0.08
C PRO A 287 -10.02 -6.46 1.50
N PRO A 288 -11.13 -5.94 2.05
CA PRO A 288 -11.14 -5.31 3.37
C PRO A 288 -11.01 -6.38 4.46
N VAL A 289 -10.28 -6.05 5.52
CA VAL A 289 -10.09 -6.92 6.68
C VAL A 289 -11.24 -6.76 7.68
N ALA A 290 -11.80 -5.56 7.80
CA ALA A 290 -12.88 -5.26 8.76
C ALA A 290 -14.09 -6.22 8.72
N PRO A 291 -14.70 -6.55 7.57
CA PRO A 291 -15.84 -7.47 7.55
C PRO A 291 -15.47 -8.90 7.98
N ARG A 292 -14.20 -9.30 7.85
CA ARG A 292 -13.71 -10.62 8.27
C ARG A 292 -13.51 -10.71 9.78
N ILE A 293 -13.17 -9.59 10.44
CA ILE A 293 -13.13 -9.52 11.91
C ILE A 293 -14.54 -9.77 12.47
N ARG A 294 -15.56 -9.17 11.87
CA ARG A 294 -16.95 -9.33 12.30
C ARG A 294 -17.48 -10.75 12.10
N SER A 295 -17.15 -11.40 10.98
CA SER A 295 -17.55 -12.79 10.76
C SER A 295 -16.90 -13.74 11.77
N LEU A 296 -15.61 -13.56 12.06
CA LEU A 296 -14.90 -14.36 13.07
C LEU A 296 -15.45 -14.12 14.49
N ALA A 297 -15.79 -12.87 14.83
CA ALA A 297 -16.41 -12.55 16.11
C ALA A 297 -17.83 -13.14 16.26
N MET A 298 -18.56 -13.35 15.16
CA MET A 298 -19.88 -14.00 15.17
C MET A 298 -19.79 -15.54 15.18
N GLU A 299 -18.69 -16.13 14.71
CA GLU A 299 -18.45 -17.58 14.75
C GLU A 299 -17.93 -18.05 16.12
N ALA A 300 -17.32 -17.14 16.90
CA ALA A 300 -16.78 -17.42 18.22
C ALA A 300 -17.80 -17.24 19.37
N ASN A 301 -18.95 -16.62 19.10
CA ASN A 301 -20.09 -16.46 20.02
C ASN A 301 -21.20 -17.46 19.70
#